data_AF-A0A8C9QIP6-F1
#
_entry.id   AF-A0A8C9QIP6-F1
#
_cell.length_a   1.000
_cell.length_b   1.000
_cell.length_c   1.000
_cell.angle_alpha   90.00
_cell.angle_beta   90.00
_cell.angle_gamma   90.00
#
_symmetry.space_group_name_H-M   'P 1'
#
loop_
_entity.id
_entity.type
_entity.pdbx_description
1 polymer ?
#
loop_
_entity_poly.entity_id
_entity_poly.type
_entity_poly.pdbx_seq_one_letter_code
_entity_poly.pdbx_strand_id
1 'polypeptide(L)'
;MKNKCLSARARAHTHTHMSPNLGIYCSSHLLIQQTRAKPSTPLPTEVPTRSPSSQNFQLNFTVTNLLYTQDMAQLGTARHQQNKRNLENALNQLFRNSSIKGYFSDCQVLAFRSVPHSNHTGVDSLCHYSPLTRRVDRIAIYEEFLRLTQNGTQLLNFTLDRNSVLVDGYSPIINDVMTRTSALPFWAIILICLAGLLGLITCLICCCLVTMRRRKKEGNYEVHHRPLGYYVPHLDQRKLQ
;
A
#
# COMPACT_ATOMS: atom_id res chain seq x y z
N MET A 1 44.58 20.95 -41.42
CA MET A 1 45.72 20.04 -41.14
C MET A 1 45.23 18.79 -40.38
N LYS A 2 46.07 17.76 -40.22
CA LYS A 2 45.77 16.54 -39.44
C LYS A 2 46.73 16.47 -38.25
N ASN A 3 46.22 16.49 -37.02
CA ASN A 3 47.05 16.28 -35.82
C ASN A 3 46.73 14.90 -35.20
N LYS A 4 47.73 14.03 -35.16
CA LYS A 4 47.73 12.75 -34.42
C LYS A 4 48.93 12.74 -33.46
N CYS A 5 48.67 12.63 -32.16
CA CYS A 5 49.59 12.10 -31.14
C CYS A 5 48.72 11.20 -30.25
N LEU A 6 48.61 9.90 -30.50
CA LEU A 6 49.60 8.82 -30.31
C LEU A 6 49.90 8.56 -28.81
N SER A 7 49.72 7.30 -28.39
CA SER A 7 49.80 6.86 -27.00
C SER A 7 51.23 6.47 -26.59
N ALA A 8 51.60 6.76 -25.34
CA ALA A 8 52.75 6.15 -24.68
C ALA A 8 52.27 5.28 -23.50
N ARG A 9 52.88 4.11 -23.30
CA ARG A 9 52.51 3.11 -22.28
C ARG A 9 53.75 2.65 -21.52
N ALA A 10 53.70 2.65 -20.19
CA ALA A 10 54.76 2.15 -19.33
C ALA A 10 54.25 1.18 -18.26
N ARG A 11 55.14 0.27 -17.83
CA ARG A 11 55.05 -0.79 -16.79
C ARG A 11 56.50 -1.05 -16.35
N ALA A 12 56.84 -1.52 -15.15
CA ALA A 12 56.08 -1.83 -13.92
C ALA A 12 57.07 -1.81 -12.70
N HIS A 13 56.75 -2.56 -11.63
CA HIS A 13 57.51 -2.79 -10.37
C HIS A 13 57.33 -1.68 -9.29
N THR A 14 56.89 -1.90 -8.04
CA THR A 14 57.19 -2.89 -6.94
C THR A 14 58.58 -2.68 -6.31
N HIS A 15 58.82 -2.60 -4.98
CA HIS A 15 58.05 -2.84 -3.71
C HIS A 15 58.94 -2.32 -2.51
N THR A 16 58.61 -2.13 -1.22
CA THR A 16 57.40 -2.08 -0.33
C THR A 16 57.81 -1.52 1.07
N HIS A 17 56.95 -0.81 1.83
CA HIS A 17 57.01 -0.81 3.32
C HIS A 17 55.69 -0.39 4.02
N MET A 18 55.67 -0.48 5.36
CA MET A 18 54.50 -0.50 6.27
C MET A 18 54.55 0.62 7.35
N SER A 19 53.38 0.98 7.91
CA SER A 19 53.16 2.09 8.87
C SER A 19 53.71 1.86 10.30
N PRO A 20 53.73 2.90 11.15
CA PRO A 20 52.76 2.92 12.27
C PRO A 20 52.14 4.32 12.57
N ASN A 21 51.16 4.35 13.49
CA ASN A 21 50.47 5.57 13.95
C ASN A 21 51.15 6.21 15.17
N LEU A 22 50.99 7.53 15.34
CA LEU A 22 50.74 8.14 16.65
C LEU A 22 49.91 9.44 16.48
N GLY A 23 48.96 9.70 17.38
CA GLY A 23 48.09 10.87 17.34
C GLY A 23 48.26 11.76 18.58
N ILE A 24 47.88 13.04 18.47
CA ILE A 24 47.84 14.00 19.59
C ILE A 24 46.47 14.67 19.63
N TYR A 25 45.97 14.87 20.86
CA TYR A 25 44.63 15.37 21.20
C TYR A 25 44.65 16.88 21.45
N CYS A 26 43.57 17.60 21.14
CA CYS A 26 43.21 18.84 21.82
C CYS A 26 41.73 19.19 21.60
N SER A 27 41.11 19.87 22.55
CA SER A 27 39.68 20.21 22.53
C SER A 27 39.43 21.66 22.94
N SER A 28 38.44 22.29 22.29
CA SER A 28 37.59 23.39 22.78
C SER A 28 38.22 24.57 23.53
N HIS A 29 38.10 25.78 22.98
CA HIS A 29 37.11 26.76 23.50
C HIS A 29 36.77 27.87 22.49
N LEU A 30 35.65 28.55 22.72
CA LEU A 30 35.03 29.54 21.83
C LEU A 30 35.37 30.99 22.23
N LEU A 31 35.61 31.87 21.25
CA LEU A 31 35.42 33.32 21.39
C LEU A 31 34.73 33.92 20.16
N ILE A 32 34.02 35.04 20.39
CA ILE A 32 33.02 35.62 19.49
C ILE A 32 33.66 36.69 18.57
N GLN A 33 33.19 36.80 17.32
CA GLN A 33 33.32 38.01 16.51
C GLN A 33 31.95 38.58 16.15
N GLN A 34 31.88 39.91 16.09
CA GLN A 34 30.64 40.68 16.30
C GLN A 34 30.02 41.18 14.98
N THR A 35 28.69 41.28 14.98
CA THR A 35 27.85 41.54 13.80
C THR A 35 28.03 42.95 13.23
N ARG A 36 28.16 43.05 11.89
CA ARG A 36 27.86 44.28 11.14
C ARG A 36 26.67 44.02 10.21
N ALA A 37 25.50 44.57 10.56
CA ALA A 37 24.30 44.43 9.74
C ALA A 37 24.44 45.16 8.39
N LYS A 38 23.80 44.61 7.35
CA LYS A 38 23.66 45.21 6.01
C LYS A 38 22.18 45.14 5.62
N PRO A 39 21.58 46.17 4.99
CA PRO A 39 20.14 46.18 4.70
C PRO A 39 19.68 45.01 3.84
N SER A 40 18.53 44.44 4.19
CA SER A 40 17.92 43.28 3.55
C SER A 40 16.99 43.68 2.40
N THR A 41 17.43 43.48 1.16
CA THR A 41 16.54 43.44 -0.01
C THR A 41 15.60 42.23 0.08
N PRO A 42 14.32 42.31 -0.32
CA PRO A 42 13.42 41.16 -0.33
C PRO A 42 13.94 40.02 -1.19
N LEU A 43 14.02 38.81 -0.61
CA LEU A 43 14.30 37.58 -1.35
C LEU A 43 13.14 37.31 -2.33
N PRO A 44 13.39 37.08 -3.63
CA PRO A 44 12.35 36.59 -4.52
C PRO A 44 11.81 35.27 -3.97
N THR A 45 10.49 35.17 -3.80
CA THR A 45 9.87 33.91 -3.36
C THR A 45 10.23 32.82 -4.36
N GLU A 46 11.03 31.85 -3.90
CA GLU A 46 11.31 30.64 -4.66
C GLU A 46 10.02 29.80 -4.71
N VAL A 47 9.13 30.18 -5.64
CA VAL A 47 8.08 29.29 -6.11
C VAL A 47 8.81 28.00 -6.49
N PRO A 48 8.49 26.84 -5.87
CA PRO A 48 9.19 25.61 -6.18
C PRO A 48 9.00 25.36 -7.66
N THR A 49 10.08 25.52 -8.44
CA THR A 49 10.07 25.25 -9.87
C THR A 49 9.88 23.75 -9.98
N ARG A 50 8.60 23.37 -10.09
CA ARG A 50 8.17 21.98 -10.14
C ARG A 50 8.78 21.40 -11.40
N SER A 51 9.95 20.77 -11.23
CA SER A 51 10.66 20.01 -12.24
C SER A 51 9.64 19.19 -13.02
N PRO A 52 9.72 19.16 -14.36
CA PRO A 52 8.72 18.52 -15.21
C PRO A 52 8.55 17.05 -14.84
N SER A 53 7.64 16.80 -13.89
CA SER A 53 7.37 15.50 -13.30
C SER A 53 6.77 14.66 -14.41
N SER A 54 7.55 13.72 -14.95
CA SER A 54 7.08 12.81 -15.99
C SER A 54 5.88 12.05 -15.45
N GLN A 55 4.69 12.47 -15.90
CA GLN A 55 3.47 11.80 -15.54
C GLN A 55 3.42 10.54 -16.37
N ASN A 56 3.29 9.40 -15.71
CA ASN A 56 3.22 8.10 -16.35
C ASN A 56 2.08 7.28 -15.75
N PHE A 57 1.70 6.25 -16.50
CA PHE A 57 0.81 5.19 -16.07
C PHE A 57 1.46 3.84 -16.38
N GLN A 58 1.27 2.88 -15.49
CA GLN A 58 1.56 1.48 -15.78
C GLN A 58 0.40 0.90 -16.58
N LEU A 59 0.70 0.22 -17.67
CA LEU A 59 -0.23 -0.54 -18.49
C LEU A 59 0.26 -1.98 -18.56
N ASN A 60 -0.45 -2.89 -17.89
CA ASN A 60 -0.10 -4.30 -17.81
C ASN A 60 -1.20 -5.13 -18.45
N PHE A 61 -0.83 -6.18 -19.21
CA PHE A 61 -1.77 -7.06 -19.91
C PHE A 61 -1.11 -8.39 -20.26
N THR A 62 -1.89 -9.38 -20.70
CA THR A 62 -1.43 -10.68 -21.19
C THR A 62 -1.66 -10.78 -22.69
N VAL A 63 -0.61 -11.17 -23.42
CA VAL A 63 -0.64 -11.52 -24.84
C VAL A 63 -0.77 -13.03 -24.97
N THR A 64 -1.85 -13.50 -25.60
CA THR A 64 -2.17 -14.93 -25.72
C THR A 64 -1.50 -15.59 -26.91
N ASN A 65 -1.23 -14.85 -27.99
CA ASN A 65 -0.51 -15.35 -29.17
C ASN A 65 1.02 -15.16 -29.10
N LEU A 66 1.57 -14.83 -27.92
CA LEU A 66 3.02 -14.74 -27.67
C LEU A 66 3.41 -15.75 -26.59
N LEU A 67 4.12 -16.81 -27.01
CA LEU A 67 4.51 -17.90 -26.12
C LEU A 67 5.67 -17.48 -25.21
N TYR A 68 5.46 -17.48 -23.90
CA TYR A 68 6.50 -17.13 -22.93
C TYR A 68 7.63 -18.18 -22.94
N THR A 69 8.87 -17.70 -22.98
CA THR A 69 10.08 -18.54 -22.98
C THR A 69 11.16 -17.92 -22.10
N GLN A 70 12.07 -18.74 -21.57
CA GLN A 70 13.02 -18.31 -20.53
C GLN A 70 14.00 -17.22 -20.98
N ASP A 71 14.28 -17.11 -22.27
CA ASP A 71 15.06 -16.01 -22.85
C ASP A 71 14.30 -14.67 -22.86
N MET A 72 12.97 -14.65 -22.76
CA MET A 72 12.21 -13.41 -22.52
C MET A 72 12.33 -12.90 -21.07
N ALA A 73 12.69 -13.75 -20.11
CA ALA A 73 12.97 -13.34 -18.73
C ALA A 73 14.29 -12.57 -18.61
N GLN A 74 15.19 -12.73 -19.58
CA GLN A 74 16.54 -12.21 -19.55
C GLN A 74 16.65 -10.93 -20.39
N LEU A 75 16.92 -9.80 -19.72
CA LEU A 75 17.17 -8.53 -20.36
C LEU A 75 18.35 -8.65 -21.35
N GLY A 76 18.12 -8.21 -22.59
CA GLY A 76 19.16 -8.15 -23.63
C GLY A 76 19.30 -9.38 -24.53
N THR A 77 18.55 -10.47 -24.32
CA THR A 77 18.50 -11.54 -25.33
C THR A 77 17.87 -11.05 -26.63
N ALA A 78 18.18 -11.72 -27.75
CA ALA A 78 17.60 -11.39 -29.05
C ALA A 78 16.06 -11.48 -29.04
N ARG A 79 15.48 -12.50 -28.39
CA ARG A 79 14.02 -12.69 -28.31
C ARG A 79 13.37 -11.65 -27.40
N HIS A 80 13.95 -11.37 -26.22
CA HIS A 80 13.49 -10.27 -25.37
C HIS A 80 13.50 -8.94 -26.15
N GLN A 81 14.63 -8.59 -26.76
CA GLN A 81 14.77 -7.29 -27.44
C GLN A 81 13.86 -7.17 -28.66
N GLN A 82 13.66 -8.24 -29.44
CA GLN A 82 12.75 -8.24 -30.58
C GLN A 82 11.29 -8.09 -30.14
N ASN A 83 10.84 -8.86 -29.15
CA ASN A 83 9.46 -8.78 -28.67
C ASN A 83 9.17 -7.46 -27.97
N LYS A 84 10.15 -6.93 -27.20
CA LYS A 84 10.10 -5.60 -26.60
C LYS A 84 9.87 -4.53 -27.67
N ARG A 85 10.72 -4.46 -28.70
CA ARG A 85 10.56 -3.52 -29.82
C ARG A 85 9.20 -3.65 -30.52
N ASN A 86 8.72 -4.88 -30.73
CA ASN A 86 7.45 -5.10 -31.44
C ASN A 86 6.23 -4.62 -30.62
N LEU A 87 6.19 -4.91 -29.32
CA LEU A 87 5.12 -4.45 -28.44
C LEU A 87 5.20 -2.94 -28.13
N GLU A 88 6.41 -2.40 -27.97
CA GLU A 88 6.63 -0.96 -27.88
C GLU A 88 6.13 -0.26 -29.16
N ASN A 89 6.48 -0.76 -30.35
CA ASN A 89 5.98 -0.21 -31.60
C ASN A 89 4.45 -0.26 -31.68
N ALA A 90 3.82 -1.37 -31.26
CA ALA A 90 2.37 -1.50 -31.27
C ALA A 90 1.67 -0.52 -30.32
N LEU A 91 2.13 -0.43 -29.06
CA LEU A 91 1.60 0.52 -28.07
C LEU A 91 1.81 1.98 -28.50
N ASN A 92 3.00 2.31 -29.02
CA ASN A 92 3.31 3.66 -29.49
C ASN A 92 2.46 4.06 -30.71
N GLN A 93 2.19 3.13 -31.65
CA GLN A 93 1.27 3.38 -32.77
C GLN A 93 -0.18 3.56 -32.29
N LEU A 94 -0.64 2.70 -31.37
CA LEU A 94 -1.98 2.75 -30.78
C LEU A 94 -2.25 4.13 -30.17
N PHE A 95 -1.39 4.57 -29.24
CA PHE A 95 -1.61 5.82 -28.51
C PHE A 95 -1.29 7.08 -29.32
N ARG A 96 -0.42 7.04 -30.34
CA ARG A 96 -0.26 8.19 -31.27
C ARG A 96 -1.47 8.40 -32.18
N ASN A 97 -2.29 7.37 -32.41
CA ASN A 97 -3.53 7.44 -33.20
C ASN A 97 -4.80 7.59 -32.33
N SER A 98 -4.65 7.67 -31.01
CA SER A 98 -5.74 7.79 -30.03
C SER A 98 -6.32 9.21 -29.90
N SER A 99 -7.35 9.36 -29.06
CA SER A 99 -7.75 10.65 -28.49
C SER A 99 -6.69 11.25 -27.54
N ILE A 100 -5.90 10.39 -26.88
CA ILE A 100 -4.88 10.78 -25.89
C ILE A 100 -3.53 11.24 -26.50
N LYS A 101 -3.42 11.19 -27.84
CA LYS A 101 -2.19 11.52 -28.60
C LYS A 101 -1.64 12.93 -28.35
N GLY A 102 -2.49 13.88 -27.95
CA GLY A 102 -2.09 15.26 -27.66
C GLY A 102 -1.27 15.42 -26.37
N TYR A 103 -1.26 14.39 -25.52
CA TYR A 103 -0.49 14.37 -24.27
C TYR A 103 0.40 13.13 -24.10
N PHE A 104 0.25 12.10 -24.93
CA PHE A 104 1.12 10.92 -24.97
C PHE A 104 2.53 11.22 -25.51
N SER A 105 3.56 10.63 -24.87
CA SER A 105 4.96 10.68 -25.31
C SER A 105 5.42 9.36 -25.92
N ASP A 106 5.55 8.33 -25.07
CA ASP A 106 5.99 7.00 -25.42
C ASP A 106 5.45 5.92 -24.45
N CYS A 107 5.45 4.66 -24.88
CA CYS A 107 5.33 3.49 -24.02
C CYS A 107 6.60 2.65 -24.12
N GLN A 108 7.07 2.16 -22.97
CA GLN A 108 8.22 1.28 -22.84
C GLN A 108 7.82 -0.02 -22.15
N VAL A 109 8.23 -1.18 -22.70
CA VAL A 109 7.98 -2.47 -22.05
C VAL A 109 9.05 -2.70 -20.98
N LEU A 110 8.64 -2.80 -19.72
CA LEU A 110 9.54 -3.00 -18.58
C LEU A 110 10.01 -4.45 -18.49
N ALA A 111 9.07 -5.40 -18.59
CA ALA A 111 9.32 -6.82 -18.40
C ALA A 111 8.33 -7.71 -19.17
N PHE A 112 8.77 -8.96 -19.39
CA PHE A 112 7.90 -10.07 -19.74
C PHE A 112 7.77 -11.01 -18.54
N ARG A 113 6.55 -11.50 -18.29
CA ARG A 113 6.21 -12.43 -17.19
C ARG A 113 5.59 -13.70 -17.73
N SER A 114 5.83 -14.82 -17.05
CA SER A 114 5.01 -16.02 -17.21
C SER A 114 3.60 -15.78 -16.65
N VAL A 115 2.60 -16.40 -17.26
CA VAL A 115 1.22 -16.37 -16.78
C VAL A 115 0.85 -17.76 -16.23
N PRO A 116 0.53 -17.90 -14.94
CA PRO A 116 0.26 -19.20 -14.31
C PRO A 116 -0.74 -20.07 -15.09
N HIS A 117 -0.47 -21.37 -15.15
CA HIS A 117 -1.29 -22.38 -15.84
C HIS A 117 -1.47 -22.15 -17.37
N SER A 118 -0.63 -21.33 -17.99
CA SER A 118 -0.63 -21.12 -19.44
C SER A 118 0.80 -20.93 -19.98
N ASN A 119 0.93 -20.89 -21.31
CA ASN A 119 2.14 -20.48 -22.01
C ASN A 119 2.08 -19.02 -22.50
N HIS A 120 1.07 -18.24 -22.08
CA HIS A 120 0.90 -16.85 -22.49
C HIS A 120 1.95 -15.93 -21.85
N THR A 121 2.22 -14.78 -22.49
CA THR A 121 3.17 -13.79 -22.02
C THR A 121 2.46 -12.61 -21.35
N GLY A 122 2.70 -12.42 -20.06
CA GLY A 122 2.38 -11.18 -19.38
C GLY A 122 3.35 -10.08 -19.80
N VAL A 123 2.85 -8.88 -20.02
CA VAL A 123 3.60 -7.69 -20.42
C VAL A 123 3.36 -6.62 -19.36
N ASP A 124 4.44 -6.09 -18.78
CA ASP A 124 4.40 -4.88 -17.97
C ASP A 124 4.97 -3.73 -18.77
N SER A 125 4.24 -2.62 -18.88
CA SER A 125 4.70 -1.44 -19.62
C SER A 125 4.46 -0.14 -18.85
N LEU A 126 5.32 0.83 -19.09
CA LEU A 126 5.25 2.17 -18.52
C LEU A 126 5.10 3.18 -19.66
N CYS A 127 4.03 3.95 -19.62
CA CYS A 127 3.68 4.89 -20.67
C CYS A 127 3.71 6.31 -20.10
N HIS A 128 4.46 7.20 -20.77
CA HIS A 128 4.71 8.58 -20.32
C HIS A 128 3.85 9.60 -21.05
N TYR A 129 3.60 10.70 -20.35
CA TYR A 129 2.93 11.90 -20.84
C TYR A 129 3.89 13.09 -20.94
N SER A 130 3.54 14.04 -21.80
CA SER A 130 4.17 15.35 -21.85
C SER A 130 3.99 16.06 -20.50
N PRO A 131 5.06 16.63 -19.91
CA PRO A 131 5.02 17.16 -18.54
C PRO A 131 4.12 18.40 -18.37
N LEU A 132 3.69 19.02 -19.48
CA LEU A 132 2.78 20.16 -19.50
C LEU A 132 1.31 19.79 -19.22
N THR A 133 1.01 18.50 -19.14
CA THR A 133 -0.36 17.98 -19.14
C THR A 133 -0.85 17.73 -17.70
N ARG A 134 -2.18 17.67 -17.50
CA ARG A 134 -2.74 17.26 -16.21
C ARG A 134 -2.77 15.73 -16.14
N ARG A 135 -2.80 15.17 -14.92
CA ARG A 135 -2.98 13.72 -14.74
C ARG A 135 -4.30 13.29 -15.39
N VAL A 136 -4.19 12.30 -16.24
CA VAL A 136 -5.30 11.68 -16.96
C VAL A 136 -5.89 10.62 -16.04
N ASP A 137 -7.21 10.45 -16.04
CA ASP A 137 -7.84 9.42 -15.22
C ASP A 137 -7.53 8.02 -15.76
N ARG A 138 -7.10 7.12 -14.88
CA ARG A 138 -6.83 5.70 -15.17
C ARG A 138 -8.04 4.98 -15.78
N ILE A 139 -9.26 5.39 -15.44
CA ILE A 139 -10.49 4.83 -16.03
C ILE A 139 -10.60 5.27 -17.50
N ALA A 140 -10.39 6.56 -17.81
CA ALA A 140 -10.39 7.06 -19.18
C ALA A 140 -9.28 6.43 -20.05
N ILE A 141 -8.10 6.18 -19.48
CA ILE A 141 -7.00 5.47 -20.15
C ILE A 141 -7.39 4.01 -20.43
N TYR A 142 -7.98 3.32 -19.44
CA TYR A 142 -8.43 1.93 -19.55
C TYR A 142 -9.49 1.77 -20.65
N GLU A 143 -10.54 2.61 -20.64
CA GLU A 143 -11.60 2.57 -21.65
C GLU A 143 -11.09 2.95 -23.05
N GLU A 144 -10.20 3.93 -23.18
CA GLU A 144 -9.59 4.26 -24.47
C GLU A 144 -8.72 3.11 -25.00
N PHE A 145 -7.93 2.45 -24.13
CA PHE A 145 -7.15 1.28 -24.52
C PHE A 145 -8.07 0.14 -24.99
N LEU A 146 -9.14 -0.18 -24.24
CA LEU A 146 -10.13 -1.18 -24.67
C LEU A 146 -10.76 -0.80 -26.00
N ARG A 147 -11.21 0.45 -26.17
CA ARG A 147 -11.84 0.95 -27.40
C ARG A 147 -10.93 0.81 -28.62
N LEU A 148 -9.64 1.11 -28.48
CA LEU A 148 -8.64 1.00 -29.55
C LEU A 148 -8.18 -0.43 -29.83
N THR A 149 -8.32 -1.35 -28.86
CA THR A 149 -7.87 -2.75 -28.97
C THR A 149 -9.01 -3.76 -29.12
N GLN A 150 -10.12 -3.36 -29.76
CA GLN A 150 -11.30 -4.21 -29.98
C GLN A 150 -11.84 -4.81 -28.67
N ASN A 151 -12.15 -3.95 -27.70
CA ASN A 151 -12.55 -4.32 -26.33
C ASN A 151 -11.48 -5.15 -25.60
N GLY A 152 -10.19 -4.79 -25.75
CA GLY A 152 -9.08 -5.46 -25.07
C GLY A 152 -8.73 -6.84 -25.60
N THR A 153 -9.02 -7.14 -26.87
CA THR A 153 -8.79 -8.48 -27.48
C THR A 153 -7.71 -8.49 -28.55
N GLN A 154 -7.40 -7.35 -29.19
CA GLN A 154 -6.42 -7.28 -30.27
C GLN A 154 -5.65 -5.94 -30.30
N LEU A 155 -4.33 -6.01 -30.15
CA LEU A 155 -3.38 -4.91 -30.31
C LEU A 155 -2.52 -5.16 -31.56
N LEU A 156 -2.96 -4.62 -32.70
CA LEU A 156 -2.39 -4.92 -34.02
C LEU A 156 -2.31 -6.44 -34.27
N ASN A 157 -1.10 -7.01 -34.34
CA ASN A 157 -0.84 -8.43 -34.54
C ASN A 157 -0.81 -9.26 -33.23
N PHE A 158 -1.06 -8.65 -32.07
CA PHE A 158 -1.07 -9.31 -30.78
C PHE A 158 -2.49 -9.55 -30.28
N THR A 159 -2.84 -10.81 -29.99
CA THR A 159 -4.10 -11.18 -29.35
C THR A 159 -3.95 -11.02 -27.84
N LEU A 160 -4.91 -10.37 -27.19
CA LEU A 160 -4.88 -10.02 -25.78
C LEU A 160 -5.94 -10.79 -24.97
N ASP A 161 -5.67 -11.02 -23.69
CA ASP A 161 -6.71 -11.34 -22.70
C ASP A 161 -7.25 -10.05 -22.09
N ARG A 162 -8.47 -9.68 -22.48
CA ARG A 162 -9.21 -8.51 -21.96
C ARG A 162 -9.22 -8.42 -20.44
N ASN A 163 -9.34 -9.56 -19.74
CA ASN A 163 -9.54 -9.58 -18.29
C ASN A 163 -8.23 -9.36 -17.53
N SER A 164 -7.08 -9.50 -18.21
CA SER A 164 -5.74 -9.23 -17.68
C SER A 164 -5.32 -7.76 -17.75
N VAL A 165 -6.07 -6.91 -18.47
CA VAL A 165 -5.73 -5.51 -18.70
C VAL A 165 -5.84 -4.71 -17.40
N LEU A 166 -4.80 -3.97 -17.05
CA LEU A 166 -4.68 -3.14 -15.85
C LEU A 166 -4.02 -1.80 -16.17
N VAL A 167 -4.60 -0.70 -15.67
CA VAL A 167 -4.00 0.65 -15.74
C VAL A 167 -3.79 1.20 -14.32
N ASP A 168 -2.54 1.38 -13.89
CA ASP A 168 -2.18 1.75 -12.50
C ASP A 168 -2.94 0.93 -11.44
N GLY A 169 -3.07 -0.38 -11.69
CA GLY A 169 -3.80 -1.34 -10.85
C GLY A 169 -5.32 -1.31 -11.00
N TYR A 170 -5.89 -0.40 -11.79
CA TYR A 170 -7.33 -0.39 -12.09
C TYR A 170 -7.70 -1.43 -13.16
N SER A 171 -8.67 -2.27 -12.80
CA SER A 171 -9.53 -3.06 -13.69
C SER A 171 -10.92 -3.13 -13.06
N PRO A 172 -12.03 -3.05 -13.82
CA PRO A 172 -13.38 -3.15 -13.27
C PRO A 172 -13.59 -4.42 -12.42
N ILE A 173 -13.01 -5.55 -12.84
CA ILE A 173 -13.12 -6.84 -12.15
C ILE A 173 -12.49 -6.78 -10.75
N ILE A 174 -11.30 -6.18 -10.62
CA ILE A 174 -10.60 -6.06 -9.34
C ILE A 174 -11.33 -5.08 -8.41
N ASN A 175 -11.90 -4.00 -8.95
CA ASN A 175 -12.64 -3.02 -8.15
C ASN A 175 -13.98 -3.56 -7.65
N ASP A 176 -14.71 -4.35 -8.46
CA ASP A 176 -15.91 -5.08 -8.01
C ASP A 176 -15.57 -6.07 -6.88
N VAL A 177 -14.53 -6.90 -7.07
CA VAL A 177 -14.07 -7.83 -6.03
C VAL A 177 -13.62 -7.11 -4.75
N MET A 178 -12.93 -5.97 -4.86
CA MET A 178 -12.44 -5.21 -3.70
C MET A 178 -13.56 -4.48 -2.96
N THR A 179 -14.55 -3.92 -3.67
CA THR A 179 -15.73 -3.33 -3.03
C THR A 179 -16.61 -4.40 -2.38
N ARG A 180 -16.79 -5.56 -3.04
CA ARG A 180 -17.55 -6.69 -2.49
C ARG A 180 -16.88 -7.39 -1.30
N THR A 181 -15.56 -7.32 -1.16
CA THR A 181 -14.83 -7.90 -0.01
C THR A 181 -14.64 -6.92 1.15
N SER A 182 -14.64 -5.61 0.90
CA SER A 182 -14.60 -4.58 1.95
C SER A 182 -15.97 -4.26 2.57
N ALA A 183 -17.06 -4.44 1.81
CA ALA A 183 -18.42 -4.35 2.32
C ALA A 183 -18.83 -5.61 3.11
N LEU A 184 -18.74 -5.56 4.45
CA LEU A 184 -19.50 -6.49 5.29
C LEU A 184 -20.99 -6.35 4.93
N PRO A 185 -21.71 -7.44 4.59
CA PRO A 185 -23.12 -7.35 4.26
C PRO A 185 -23.91 -6.83 5.48
N PHE A 186 -24.93 -6.01 5.26
CA PHE A 186 -25.69 -5.38 6.35
C PHE A 186 -26.25 -6.38 7.37
N TRP A 187 -26.60 -7.60 6.93
CA TRP A 187 -26.95 -8.73 7.79
C TRP A 187 -25.86 -9.10 8.82
N ALA A 188 -24.57 -9.02 8.46
CA ALA A 188 -23.48 -9.31 9.39
C ALA A 188 -23.39 -8.25 10.51
N ILE A 189 -23.67 -6.98 10.20
CA ILE A 189 -23.75 -5.91 11.20
C ILE A 189 -24.91 -6.21 12.17
N ILE A 190 -26.08 -6.58 11.63
CA ILE A 190 -27.26 -6.97 12.44
C ILE A 190 -26.93 -8.16 13.36
N LEU A 191 -26.26 -9.20 12.85
CA LEU A 191 -25.86 -10.37 13.64
C LEU A 191 -24.85 -10.02 14.75
N ILE A 192 -23.88 -9.14 14.48
CA ILE A 192 -22.93 -8.65 15.50
C ILE A 192 -23.67 -7.86 16.60
N CYS A 193 -24.60 -6.98 16.23
CA CYS A 193 -25.42 -6.25 17.19
C CYS A 193 -26.30 -7.17 18.04
N LEU A 194 -26.93 -8.19 17.43
CA LEU A 194 -27.75 -9.17 18.15
C LEU A 194 -26.90 -10.02 19.11
N ALA A 195 -25.72 -10.47 18.70
CA ALA A 195 -24.81 -11.22 19.57
C ALA A 195 -24.34 -10.38 20.78
N GLY A 196 -24.00 -9.10 20.55
CA GLY A 196 -23.65 -8.16 21.61
C GLY A 196 -24.81 -7.90 22.58
N LEU A 197 -26.03 -7.71 22.06
CA LEU A 197 -27.24 -7.51 22.86
C LEU A 197 -27.58 -8.73 23.71
N LEU A 198 -27.55 -9.94 23.13
CA LEU A 198 -27.79 -11.19 23.86
C LEU A 198 -26.71 -11.44 24.93
N GLY A 199 -25.44 -11.13 24.64
CA GLY A 199 -24.35 -11.18 25.61
C GLY A 199 -24.57 -10.22 26.78
N LEU A 200 -24.98 -8.97 26.50
CA LEU A 200 -25.29 -7.96 27.52
C LEU A 200 -26.50 -8.36 28.38
N ILE A 201 -27.59 -8.84 27.77
CA ILE A 201 -28.77 -9.35 28.49
C ILE A 201 -28.38 -10.52 29.39
N THR A 202 -27.59 -11.48 28.88
CA THR A 202 -27.10 -12.64 29.66
C THR A 202 -26.22 -12.19 30.82
N CYS A 203 -25.34 -11.21 30.60
CA CYS A 203 -24.51 -10.60 31.65
C CYS A 203 -25.36 -9.96 32.76
N LEU A 204 -26.35 -9.14 32.39
CA LEU A 204 -27.28 -8.52 33.34
C LEU A 204 -28.06 -9.57 34.13
N ILE A 205 -28.59 -10.61 33.48
CA ILE A 205 -29.29 -11.73 34.16
C ILE A 205 -28.34 -12.42 35.16
N CYS A 206 -27.09 -12.71 34.77
CA CYS A 206 -26.09 -13.29 35.67
C CYS A 206 -25.79 -12.36 36.87
N CYS A 207 -25.63 -11.05 36.65
CA CYS A 207 -25.45 -10.06 37.73
C CYS A 207 -26.67 -9.99 38.66
N CYS A 208 -27.89 -10.02 38.13
CA CYS A 208 -29.13 -10.10 38.90
C CYS A 208 -29.22 -11.41 39.71
N LEU A 209 -28.85 -12.55 39.13
CA LEU A 209 -28.82 -13.83 39.85
C LEU A 209 -27.75 -13.85 40.96
N VAL A 210 -26.57 -13.26 40.74
CA VAL A 210 -25.52 -13.15 41.77
C VAL A 210 -25.96 -12.19 42.89
N THR A 211 -26.54 -11.04 42.58
CA THR A 211 -27.02 -10.08 43.60
C THR A 211 -28.22 -10.62 44.38
N MET A 212 -29.16 -11.31 43.73
CA MET A 212 -30.28 -11.99 44.41
C MET A 212 -29.79 -13.19 45.25
N ARG A 213 -28.77 -13.92 44.81
CA ARG A 213 -28.11 -14.95 45.64
C ARG A 213 -27.39 -14.35 46.85
N ARG A 214 -26.73 -13.18 46.71
CA ARG A 214 -26.12 -12.45 47.83
C ARG A 214 -27.19 -11.97 48.82
N ARG A 215 -28.25 -11.29 48.36
CA ARG A 215 -29.38 -10.86 49.20
C ARG A 215 -30.11 -12.01 49.89
N LYS A 216 -30.32 -13.14 49.19
CA LYS A 216 -30.90 -14.35 49.82
C LYS A 216 -29.95 -14.98 50.86
N LYS A 217 -28.63 -14.82 50.70
CA LYS A 217 -27.66 -15.24 51.71
C LYS A 217 -27.62 -14.26 52.90
N GLU A 218 -27.77 -12.96 52.65
CA GLU A 218 -27.90 -11.90 53.66
C GLU A 218 -29.14 -12.11 54.55
N GLY A 219 -30.29 -12.42 53.95
CA GLY A 219 -31.50 -12.82 54.69
C GLY A 219 -31.37 -14.12 55.52
N ASN A 220 -30.29 -14.90 55.33
CA ASN A 220 -29.96 -16.05 56.19
C ASN A 220 -28.95 -15.69 57.31
N TYR A 221 -28.41 -14.48 57.37
CA TYR A 221 -27.58 -14.03 58.50
C TYR A 221 -28.41 -13.38 59.62
N GLU A 222 -29.51 -12.70 59.28
CA GLU A 222 -30.33 -11.91 60.22
C GLU A 222 -31.27 -12.75 61.13
N VAL A 223 -31.03 -14.05 61.28
CA VAL A 223 -31.85 -14.98 62.07
C VAL A 223 -31.15 -15.40 63.39
N HIS A 224 -30.26 -14.55 63.93
CA HIS A 224 -29.55 -14.85 65.18
C HIS A 224 -29.23 -13.66 66.11
N HIS A 225 -30.19 -12.74 66.28
CA HIS A 225 -30.27 -11.78 67.40
C HIS A 225 -31.76 -11.39 67.62
N ARG A 226 -32.28 -11.21 68.84
CA ARG A 226 -31.79 -11.58 70.20
C ARG A 226 -33.05 -11.84 71.12
N PRO A 227 -33.10 -11.66 72.47
CA PRO A 227 -34.19 -12.27 73.27
C PRO A 227 -35.37 -11.34 73.61
N LEU A 228 -36.50 -11.94 74.01
CA LEU A 228 -37.39 -11.40 75.05
C LEU A 228 -37.60 -12.47 76.13
N GLY A 229 -37.46 -12.08 77.41
CA GLY A 229 -37.70 -12.95 78.54
C GLY A 229 -39.03 -12.62 79.24
N TYR A 230 -39.70 -13.63 79.77
CA TYR A 230 -40.80 -13.47 80.71
C TYR A 230 -40.46 -14.20 82.02
N TYR A 231 -40.30 -13.43 83.08
CA TYR A 231 -40.01 -13.93 84.42
C TYR A 231 -41.35 -14.21 85.12
N VAL A 232 -41.56 -15.44 85.59
CA VAL A 232 -42.80 -15.85 86.26
C VAL A 232 -42.59 -15.79 87.78
N PRO A 233 -43.30 -14.90 88.52
CA PRO A 233 -43.26 -14.91 89.97
C PRO A 233 -44.00 -16.13 90.51
N HIS A 234 -43.40 -16.84 91.47
CA HIS A 234 -44.14 -17.81 92.28
C HIS A 234 -45.15 -17.07 93.18
N LEU A 235 -46.42 -17.50 93.15
CA LEU A 235 -47.41 -17.07 94.13
C LEU A 235 -47.36 -18.02 95.34
N ASP A 236 -46.98 -17.51 96.51
CA ASP A 236 -46.97 -18.27 97.77
C ASP A 236 -48.39 -18.38 98.33
N GLN A 237 -48.94 -19.60 98.41
CA GLN A 237 -50.23 -19.84 99.05
C GLN A 237 -50.09 -19.88 100.58
N ARG A 238 -50.07 -18.71 101.22
CA ARG A 238 -50.30 -18.57 102.67
C ARG A 238 -51.27 -17.44 102.99
N LYS A 239 -52.38 -17.81 103.67
CA LYS A 239 -53.50 -16.96 104.12
C LYS A 239 -54.37 -16.45 102.96
N LEU A 240 -55.70 -16.43 103.03
CA LEU A 240 -56.61 -16.57 104.18
C LEU A 240 -57.67 -17.68 103.98
N GLN A 241 -58.34 -18.01 105.10
CA GLN A 241 -59.47 -18.95 105.28
C GLN A 241 -59.07 -20.43 105.18
#